data_AF-A0A2M8PJV7-F1
#
_entry.id   AF-A0A2M8PJV7-F1
#
_cell.length_a   1.000
_cell.length_b   1.000
_cell.length_c   1.000
_cell.angle_alpha   90.00
_cell.angle_beta   90.00
_cell.angle_gamma   90.00
#
_symmetry.space_group_name_H-M   'P 1'
#
loop_
_entity.id
_entity.type
_entity.pdbx_description
1 polymer ?
#
loop_
_entity_poly.entity_id
_entity_poly.type
_entity_poly.pdbx_seq_one_letter_code
_entity_poly.pdbx_strand_id
1 'polypeptide(L)'
;INENDIIADLHMHTTWSDGGLSIQEMAEAARARGRQYIVITDHSQSLGIANGLSVERLLAQQEEVRAIDAAMGDDFHIFHGVEMDIKADGTLDYPDEVLAQLDFVIASLHVSLKQPREQITMRLLNA
;
A
#
# COMPACT_ATOMS: atom_id res chain seq x y z
N ILE A 1 24.83 -0.25 -4.25
CA ILE A 1 23.62 0.51 -3.91
C ILE A 1 24.01 1.97 -3.72
N ASN A 2 23.95 2.71 -4.83
CA ASN A 2 23.85 4.16 -4.88
C ASN A 2 22.41 4.52 -5.29
N GLU A 3 22.05 5.80 -5.30
CA GLU A 3 20.67 6.23 -5.58
C GLU A 3 20.17 5.79 -6.97
N ASN A 4 21.05 5.70 -7.97
CA ASN A 4 20.67 5.24 -9.32
C ASN A 4 20.43 3.73 -9.40
N ASP A 5 20.81 2.97 -8.36
CA ASP A 5 20.47 1.54 -8.26
C ASP A 5 19.00 1.34 -7.81
N ILE A 6 18.32 2.40 -7.33
CA ILE A 6 16.94 2.37 -6.85
C ILE A 6 16.00 2.67 -8.03
N ILE A 7 15.39 1.61 -8.57
CA ILE A 7 14.51 1.72 -9.73
C ILE A 7 13.02 1.86 -9.35
N ALA A 8 12.65 1.69 -8.09
CA ALA A 8 11.26 1.73 -7.68
C ALA A 8 11.09 2.14 -6.22
N ASP A 9 9.88 2.62 -5.90
CA ASP A 9 9.40 2.84 -4.54
C ASP A 9 8.17 1.97 -4.31
N LEU A 10 8.19 1.16 -3.25
CA LEU A 10 7.25 0.06 -3.06
C LEU A 10 6.30 0.27 -1.88
N HIS A 11 6.43 1.36 -1.14
CA HIS A 11 5.57 1.67 0.01
C HIS A 11 5.27 3.18 0.01
N MET A 12 4.15 3.55 -0.58
CA MET A 12 3.79 4.95 -0.83
C MET A 12 2.32 5.22 -0.46
N HIS A 13 2.09 6.37 0.15
CA HIS A 13 0.78 6.80 0.64
C HIS A 13 0.31 8.02 -0.15
N THR A 14 -0.98 8.07 -0.46
CA THR A 14 -1.59 9.14 -1.25
C THR A 14 -2.68 9.84 -0.45
N THR A 15 -3.33 10.84 -1.05
CA THR A 15 -4.49 11.50 -0.46
C THR A 15 -5.69 10.57 -0.23
N TRP A 16 -5.62 9.30 -0.67
CA TRP A 16 -6.62 8.29 -0.34
C TRP A 16 -6.59 7.88 1.13
N SER A 17 -5.42 7.82 1.77
CA SER A 17 -5.29 7.61 3.22
C SER A 17 -4.70 8.84 3.92
N ASP A 18 -3.41 8.80 4.25
CA ASP A 18 -2.70 9.83 5.03
C ASP A 18 -1.54 10.51 4.28
N GLY A 19 -1.42 10.24 2.98
CA GLY A 19 -0.47 10.91 2.10
C GLY A 19 -0.90 12.33 1.69
N GLY A 20 0.07 13.13 1.27
CA GLY A 20 -0.15 14.53 0.87
C GLY A 20 -0.31 14.77 -0.63
N LEU A 21 -0.02 13.78 -1.47
CA LEU A 21 -0.05 13.88 -2.92
C LEU A 21 -1.06 12.88 -3.51
N SER A 22 -1.68 13.24 -4.63
CA SER A 22 -2.50 12.33 -5.43
C SER A 22 -1.66 11.24 -6.09
N ILE A 23 -2.30 10.19 -6.61
CA ILE A 23 -1.62 9.10 -7.35
C ILE A 23 -0.86 9.66 -8.56
N GLN A 24 -1.46 10.58 -9.31
CA GLN A 24 -0.84 11.23 -10.47
C GLN A 24 0.43 11.99 -10.08
N GLU A 25 0.34 12.84 -9.04
CA GLU A 25 1.49 13.63 -8.57
C GLU A 25 2.63 12.73 -8.07
N MET A 26 2.30 11.62 -7.38
CA MET A 26 3.27 10.63 -6.95
C MET A 26 3.98 9.95 -8.13
N ALA A 27 3.22 9.53 -9.13
CA ALA A 27 3.74 8.88 -10.34
C ALA A 27 4.67 9.81 -11.13
N GLU A 28 4.24 11.05 -11.37
CA GLU A 28 5.06 12.06 -12.06
C GLU A 28 6.35 12.36 -11.30
N ALA A 29 6.25 12.52 -9.97
CA ALA A 29 7.39 12.81 -9.12
C ALA A 29 8.37 11.63 -9.03
N ALA A 30 7.89 10.39 -9.11
CA ALA A 30 8.73 9.19 -9.15
C ALA A 30 9.42 9.03 -10.51
N ARG A 31 8.69 9.20 -11.62
CA ARG A 31 9.24 9.18 -12.98
C ARG A 31 10.32 10.23 -13.16
N ALA A 32 10.10 11.46 -12.69
CA ALA A 32 11.08 12.55 -12.74
C ALA A 32 12.38 12.23 -11.99
N ARG A 33 12.31 11.34 -10.99
CA ARG A 33 13.48 10.85 -10.25
C ARG A 33 14.10 9.59 -10.88
N GLY A 34 13.66 9.16 -12.06
CA GLY A 34 14.23 8.01 -12.78
C GLY A 34 13.77 6.64 -12.26
N ARG A 35 12.66 6.59 -11.50
CA ARG A 35 12.03 5.32 -11.12
C ARG A 35 11.34 4.75 -12.36
N GLN A 36 11.34 3.43 -12.48
CA GLN A 36 10.66 2.68 -13.54
C GLN A 36 9.23 2.32 -13.14
N TYR A 37 8.98 2.17 -11.84
CA TYR A 37 7.63 1.92 -11.34
C TYR A 37 7.49 2.32 -9.87
N ILE A 38 6.25 2.43 -9.43
CA ILE A 38 5.88 2.63 -8.02
C ILE A 38 4.75 1.70 -7.61
N VAL A 39 4.58 1.53 -6.30
CA VAL A 39 3.42 0.84 -5.71
C VAL A 39 2.68 1.80 -4.80
N ILE A 40 1.38 1.98 -5.03
CA ILE A 40 0.49 2.71 -4.12
C ILE A 40 0.01 1.73 -3.05
N THR A 41 0.28 2.02 -1.78
CA THR A 41 0.03 1.13 -0.63
C THR A 41 -0.62 1.90 0.52
N ASP A 42 -1.70 2.62 0.23
CA ASP A 42 -2.48 3.32 1.25
C ASP A 42 -2.99 2.36 2.35
N HIS A 43 -3.27 2.91 3.53
CA HIS A 43 -3.66 2.14 4.71
C HIS A 43 -4.97 1.36 4.54
N SER A 44 -5.01 0.15 5.10
CA SER A 44 -6.23 -0.65 5.24
C SER A 44 -7.18 -0.11 6.33
N GLN A 45 -8.36 -0.72 6.43
CA GLN A 45 -9.54 -0.18 7.12
C GLN A 45 -9.36 0.19 8.60
N SER A 46 -8.55 -0.54 9.38
CA SER A 46 -8.55 -0.45 10.84
C SER A 46 -7.81 0.75 11.41
N LEU A 47 -6.97 1.41 10.61
CA LEU A 47 -6.27 2.63 11.00
C LEU A 47 -7.16 3.87 10.81
N GLY A 48 -8.18 4.00 11.66
CA GLY A 48 -9.15 5.12 11.58
C GLY A 48 -8.54 6.52 11.70
N ILE A 49 -7.33 6.65 12.24
CA ILE A 49 -6.57 7.92 12.30
C ILE A 49 -6.01 8.31 10.93
N ALA A 50 -5.76 7.32 10.05
CA ALA A 50 -5.17 7.49 8.74
C ALA A 50 -6.20 7.45 7.59
N ASN A 51 -7.50 7.57 7.90
CA ASN A 51 -8.57 7.46 6.90
C ASN A 51 -8.50 6.17 6.06
N GLY A 52 -8.16 5.05 6.72
CA GLY A 52 -8.01 3.72 6.12
C GLY A 52 -9.15 3.33 5.18
N LEU A 53 -8.82 2.63 4.09
CA LEU A 53 -9.76 2.37 3.01
C LEU A 53 -10.72 1.23 3.41
N SER A 54 -12.01 1.40 3.15
CA SER A 54 -12.92 0.25 3.06
C SER A 54 -12.62 -0.55 1.77
N VAL A 55 -13.10 -1.79 1.67
CA VAL A 55 -12.97 -2.59 0.43
C VAL A 55 -13.50 -1.81 -0.78
N GLU A 56 -14.64 -1.14 -0.65
CA GLU A 56 -15.22 -0.31 -1.71
C GLU A 56 -14.27 0.82 -2.15
N ARG A 57 -13.65 1.51 -1.19
CA ARG A 57 -12.68 2.58 -1.49
C ARG A 57 -11.39 2.04 -2.09
N LEU A 58 -10.94 0.87 -1.64
CA LEU A 58 -9.76 0.20 -2.19
C LEU A 58 -9.96 -0.17 -3.67
N LEU A 59 -11.14 -0.71 -4.01
CA LEU A 59 -11.46 -1.05 -5.40
C LEU A 59 -11.64 0.20 -6.27
N ALA A 60 -12.22 1.29 -5.73
CA ALA A 60 -12.28 2.56 -6.44
C ALA A 60 -10.87 3.15 -6.68
N GLN A 61 -9.97 3.05 -5.69
CA GLN A 61 -8.58 3.44 -5.86
C GLN A 61 -7.88 2.57 -6.91
N GLN A 62 -8.17 1.26 -6.95
CA GLN A 62 -7.63 0.37 -7.97
C GLN A 62 -7.98 0.85 -9.38
N GLU A 63 -9.24 1.21 -9.63
CA GLU A 63 -9.68 1.74 -10.92
C GLU A 63 -8.92 3.01 -11.30
N GLU A 64 -8.72 3.94 -10.35
CA GLU A 64 -7.94 5.16 -10.57
C GLU A 64 -6.47 4.85 -10.88
N VAL A 65 -5.83 3.94 -10.12
CA VAL A 65 -4.46 3.50 -10.37
C VAL A 65 -4.32 2.93 -11.77
N ARG A 66 -5.22 2.03 -12.19
CA ARG A 66 -5.19 1.43 -13.54
C ARG A 66 -5.39 2.47 -14.64
N ALA A 67 -6.27 3.45 -14.42
CA ALA A 67 -6.50 4.52 -15.39
C ALA A 67 -5.27 5.41 -15.56
N ILE A 68 -4.61 5.77 -14.46
CA ILE A 68 -3.40 6.60 -14.48
C ILE A 68 -2.21 5.83 -15.07
N ASP A 69 -2.01 4.57 -14.67
CA ASP A 69 -0.98 3.69 -15.22
C ASP A 69 -1.07 3.62 -16.75
N ALA A 70 -2.27 3.36 -17.27
CA ALA A 70 -2.52 3.34 -18.71
C ALA A 70 -2.22 4.68 -19.40
N ALA A 71 -2.42 5.81 -18.72
CA ALA A 71 -2.13 7.14 -19.25
C ALA A 71 -0.64 7.51 -19.21
N MET A 72 0.15 6.88 -18.34
CA MET A 72 1.59 7.15 -18.19
C MET A 72 2.45 6.56 -19.31
N GLY A 73 1.93 5.56 -20.03
CA GLY A 73 2.59 4.88 -21.14
C GLY A 73 3.46 3.69 -20.71
N ASP A 74 4.09 3.02 -21.67
CA ASP A 74 4.76 1.73 -21.44
C ASP A 74 6.14 1.84 -20.74
N ASP A 75 6.64 3.05 -20.48
CA ASP A 75 7.98 3.27 -19.89
C ASP A 75 7.95 3.52 -18.38
N PHE A 76 6.76 3.57 -17.76
CA PHE A 76 6.59 3.73 -16.32
C PHE A 76 5.31 3.03 -15.85
N HIS A 77 5.40 2.26 -14.76
CA HIS A 77 4.24 1.53 -14.22
C HIS A 77 3.84 1.94 -12.81
N ILE A 78 2.54 1.85 -12.53
CA ILE A 78 1.95 2.02 -11.21
C ILE A 78 1.24 0.73 -10.84
N PHE A 79 1.70 0.10 -9.77
CA PHE A 79 1.06 -1.08 -9.20
C PHE A 79 0.15 -0.67 -8.06
N HIS A 80 -0.95 -1.42 -7.90
CA HIS A 80 -1.91 -1.20 -6.84
C HIS A 80 -1.69 -2.22 -5.71
N GLY A 81 -1.46 -1.73 -4.52
CA GLY A 81 -1.29 -2.53 -3.33
C GLY A 81 -1.95 -1.92 -2.10
N VAL A 82 -1.60 -2.45 -0.94
CA VAL A 82 -2.11 -1.97 0.35
C VAL A 82 -1.06 -2.16 1.44
N GLU A 83 -0.99 -1.22 2.38
CA GLU A 83 -0.45 -1.49 3.70
C GLU A 83 -1.56 -2.10 4.57
N MET A 84 -1.53 -3.43 4.68
CA MET A 84 -2.47 -4.28 5.41
C MET A 84 -2.14 -4.31 6.91
N ASP A 85 -3.09 -3.88 7.74
CA ASP A 85 -2.97 -3.99 9.19
C ASP A 85 -3.13 -5.44 9.66
N ILE A 86 -2.18 -5.88 10.49
CA ILE A 86 -2.29 -7.08 11.31
C ILE A 86 -2.91 -6.68 12.66
N LYS A 87 -4.15 -7.06 12.88
CA LYS A 87 -4.93 -6.71 14.08
C LYS A 87 -4.32 -7.29 15.36
N ALA A 88 -4.81 -6.81 16.50
CA ALA A 88 -4.32 -7.21 17.83
C ALA A 88 -4.47 -8.72 18.13
N ASP A 89 -5.36 -9.42 17.41
CA ASP A 89 -5.60 -10.86 17.47
C ASP A 89 -4.87 -11.66 16.36
N GLY A 90 -4.18 -10.97 15.45
CA GLY A 90 -3.45 -11.58 14.33
C GLY A 90 -4.25 -11.73 13.04
N THR A 91 -5.52 -11.32 13.01
CA THR A 91 -6.32 -11.31 11.77
C THR A 91 -6.00 -10.09 10.91
N LEU A 92 -6.29 -10.17 9.60
CA LEU A 92 -6.08 -9.09 8.64
C LEU A 92 -7.35 -8.25 8.43
N ASP A 93 -7.20 -7.07 7.81
CA ASP A 93 -8.33 -6.17 7.52
C ASP A 93 -9.22 -6.61 6.36
N TYR A 94 -8.62 -7.17 5.31
CA TYR A 94 -9.37 -7.61 4.13
C TYR A 94 -9.37 -9.13 3.99
N PRO A 95 -10.43 -9.70 3.38
CA PRO A 95 -10.46 -11.12 3.08
C PRO A 95 -9.56 -11.45 1.87
N ASP A 96 -9.17 -12.72 1.76
CA ASP A 96 -8.22 -13.20 0.75
C ASP A 96 -8.68 -12.90 -0.69
N GLU A 97 -9.98 -12.94 -0.98
CA GLU A 97 -10.51 -12.62 -2.32
C GLU A 97 -10.32 -11.16 -2.74
N VAL A 98 -10.20 -10.24 -1.78
CA VAL A 98 -9.85 -8.84 -2.04
C VAL A 98 -8.35 -8.73 -2.24
N LEU A 99 -7.55 -9.39 -1.40
CA LEU A 99 -6.10 -9.39 -1.51
C LEU A 99 -5.60 -9.98 -2.83
N ALA A 100 -6.28 -11.01 -3.35
CA ALA A 100 -5.95 -11.65 -4.62
C ALA A 100 -6.10 -10.73 -5.86
N GLN A 101 -6.76 -9.57 -5.71
CA GLN A 101 -6.90 -8.57 -6.77
C GLN A 101 -5.78 -7.52 -6.76
N LEU A 102 -4.97 -7.47 -5.69
CA LEU A 102 -3.88 -6.50 -5.55
C LEU A 102 -2.59 -7.04 -6.18
N ASP A 103 -1.75 -6.15 -6.67
CA ASP A 103 -0.43 -6.49 -7.22
C ASP A 103 0.59 -6.73 -6.09
N PHE A 104 0.38 -6.10 -4.93
CA PHE A 104 1.34 -6.09 -3.83
C PHE A 104 0.64 -5.90 -2.48
N VAL A 105 1.11 -6.60 -1.44
CA VAL A 105 0.57 -6.48 -0.07
C VAL A 105 1.74 -6.34 0.90
N ILE A 106 1.70 -5.30 1.72
CA ILE A 106 2.60 -5.11 2.86
C ILE A 106 1.81 -5.37 4.13
N ALA A 107 2.17 -6.37 4.92
CA ALA A 107 1.53 -6.61 6.21
C ALA A 107 2.30 -5.91 7.34
N SER A 108 1.63 -5.09 8.13
CA SER A 108 2.23 -4.21 9.14
C SER A 108 1.52 -4.30 10.49
N LEU A 109 2.26 -4.02 11.58
CA LEU A 109 1.70 -3.86 12.92
C LEU A 109 1.68 -2.38 13.30
N HIS A 110 0.49 -1.79 13.48
CA HIS A 110 0.35 -0.41 13.96
C HIS A 110 -0.21 -0.32 15.38
N VAL A 111 -0.86 -1.39 15.85
CA VAL A 111 -1.55 -1.44 17.14
C VAL A 111 -1.03 -2.56 18.04
N SER A 112 -1.26 -2.38 19.35
CA SER A 112 -0.96 -3.39 20.38
C SER A 112 0.53 -3.81 20.40
N LEU A 113 1.43 -2.88 20.08
CA LEU A 113 2.88 -3.12 19.96
C LEU A 113 3.59 -3.44 21.29
N LYS A 114 2.89 -3.32 22.43
CA LYS A 114 3.39 -3.62 23.77
C LYS A 114 2.91 -4.98 24.31
N GLN A 115 2.31 -5.80 23.46
CA GLN A 115 1.96 -7.18 23.82
C GLN A 115 3.21 -8.00 24.17
N PRO A 116 3.06 -9.12 24.91
CA PRO A 116 4.15 -10.05 25.15
C PRO A 116 4.83 -10.49 23.84
N ARG A 117 6.15 -10.68 23.87
CA ARG A 117 6.95 -11.08 22.71
C ARG A 117 6.35 -12.27 21.96
N GLU A 118 5.96 -13.31 22.68
CA GLU A 118 5.37 -14.54 22.11
C GLU A 118 4.09 -14.24 21.33
N GLN A 119 3.24 -13.33 21.85
CA GLN A 119 2.03 -12.92 21.18
C GLN A 119 2.31 -12.13 19.89
N ILE A 120 3.26 -11.19 19.92
CA ILE A 120 3.67 -10.44 18.72
C ILE A 120 4.25 -11.38 17.67
N THR A 121 5.10 -12.33 18.06
CA THR A 121 5.65 -13.33 17.15
C THR A 121 4.54 -14.17 16.51
N MET A 122 3.57 -14.64 17.29
CA MET A 122 2.44 -15.40 16.73
C MET A 122 1.57 -14.57 15.78
N ARG A 123 1.33 -13.29 16.08
CA ARG A 123 0.62 -12.37 15.16
C ARG A 123 1.33 -12.26 13.82
N LEU A 124 2.66 -12.09 13.83
CA LEU A 124 3.46 -11.99 12.61
C LEU A 124 3.54 -13.29 11.81
N LEU A 125 3.53 -14.45 12.49
CA LEU A 125 3.62 -15.75 11.81
C LEU A 125 2.29 -16.21 11.20
N ASN A 126 1.16 -15.73 11.71
CA ASN A 126 -0.17 -16.08 11.23
C ASN A 126 -0.73 -15.12 10.18
N ALA A 127 -0.08 -13.96 10.02
CA ALA A 127 -0.43 -12.93 9.04
C ALA A 127 -0.02 -13.32 7.62
#